data_AF-A0AA94RE10-F1
#
_entry.id   AF-A0AA94RE10-F1
#
_cell.length_a   1.000
_cell.length_b   1.000
_cell.length_c   1.000
_cell.angle_alpha   90.00
_cell.angle_beta   90.00
_cell.angle_gamma   90.00
#
_symmetry.space_group_name_H-M   'P 1'
#
loop_
_entity.id
_entity.type
_entity.pdbx_description
1 polymer ?
#
loop_
_entity_poly.entity_id
_entity_poly.type
_entity_poly.pdbx_seq_one_letter_code
_entity_poly.pdbx_strand_id
1 'polypeptide(L)'
;MSAVVLLAQAQQMLAKSRADGLAPRMAAFLARQALEEIIAARCESLDAAVPWANARSRLIVLRALDTAEAADWASRAWSGLSSACHVHAFELQPSASEVRYLCEVVASLLPASQ
;
A
#
# COMPACT_ATOMS: atom_id res chain seq x y z
N MET A 1 -1.11 -14.21 1.70
CA MET A 1 -2.44 -13.89 1.11
C MET A 1 -2.16 -12.98 -0.07
N SER A 2 -2.79 -13.14 -1.25
CA SER A 2 -2.37 -12.35 -2.42
C SER A 2 -2.67 -10.86 -2.24
N ALA A 3 -1.86 -10.00 -2.86
CA ALA A 3 -2.05 -8.54 -2.83
C ALA A 3 -3.46 -8.12 -3.25
N VAL A 4 -4.04 -8.80 -4.25
CA VAL A 4 -5.41 -8.53 -4.75
C VAL A 4 -6.45 -8.78 -3.65
N VAL A 5 -6.31 -9.87 -2.89
CA VAL A 5 -7.26 -10.21 -1.81
C VAL A 5 -7.17 -9.18 -0.69
N LEU A 6 -5.96 -8.79 -0.30
CA LEU A 6 -5.73 -7.78 0.75
C LEU A 6 -6.32 -6.42 0.36
N LEU A 7 -6.10 -5.99 -0.89
CA LEU A 7 -6.64 -4.73 -1.39
C LEU A 7 -8.17 -4.76 -1.49
N ALA A 8 -8.75 -5.86 -1.98
CA ALA A 8 -10.20 -6.02 -2.03
C ALA A 8 -10.83 -5.96 -0.62
N GLN A 9 -10.19 -6.57 0.37
CA GLN A 9 -10.63 -6.46 1.76
C GLN A 9 -10.53 -5.02 2.27
N ALA A 10 -9.43 -4.31 2.00
CA ALA A 10 -9.29 -2.89 2.36
C ALA A 10 -10.43 -2.03 1.79
N GLN A 11 -10.76 -2.22 0.51
CA GLN A 11 -11.87 -1.50 -0.14
C GLN A 11 -13.23 -1.87 0.48
N GLN A 12 -13.47 -3.14 0.79
CA GLN A 12 -14.69 -3.57 1.48
C GLN A 12 -14.80 -2.96 2.89
N MET A 13 -13.68 -2.80 3.60
CA MET A 13 -13.66 -2.13 4.90
C MET A 13 -14.06 -0.66 4.78
N LEU A 14 -13.64 0.04 3.72
CA LEU A 14 -14.04 1.42 3.47
C LEU A 14 -15.50 1.57 3.02
N ALA A 15 -16.07 0.55 2.38
CA ALA A 15 -17.47 0.55 1.95
C ALA A 15 -18.43 0.35 3.13
N LYS A 16 -17.98 -0.31 4.21
CA LYS A 16 -18.78 -0.55 5.41
C LYS A 16 -18.48 0.54 6.45
N SER A 17 -19.42 1.46 6.64
CA SER A 17 -19.32 2.43 7.75
C SER A 17 -19.34 1.69 9.09
N ARG A 18 -18.34 1.93 9.94
CA ARG A 18 -18.28 1.42 11.31
C ARG A 18 -18.49 2.56 12.29
N ALA A 19 -19.29 2.30 13.32
CA ALA A 19 -19.59 3.28 14.36
C ALA A 19 -18.36 3.70 15.19
N ASP A 20 -17.30 2.88 15.21
CA ASP A 20 -16.05 3.14 15.94
C ASP A 20 -15.06 4.06 15.20
N GLY A 21 -15.33 4.41 13.94
CA GLY A 21 -14.44 5.25 13.12
C GLY A 21 -13.09 4.60 12.77
N LEU A 22 -12.88 3.32 13.09
CA LEU A 22 -11.59 2.62 12.89
C LEU A 22 -11.44 2.03 11.47
N ALA A 23 -12.52 2.02 10.69
CA ALA A 23 -12.54 1.46 9.34
C ALA A 23 -11.42 1.99 8.42
N PRO A 24 -11.15 3.32 8.36
CA PRO A 24 -10.07 3.85 7.52
C PRO A 24 -8.69 3.33 7.94
N ARG A 25 -8.40 3.27 9.24
CA ARG A 25 -7.10 2.81 9.73
C ARG A 25 -6.86 1.32 9.45
N MET A 26 -7.88 0.48 9.64
CA MET A 26 -7.78 -0.94 9.32
C MET A 26 -7.66 -1.17 7.81
N ALA A 27 -8.39 -0.40 6.99
CA ALA A 27 -8.23 -0.44 5.54
C ALA A 27 -6.81 -0.01 5.12
N ALA A 28 -6.25 1.03 5.73
CA ALA A 28 -4.89 1.47 5.46
C ALA A 28 -3.85 0.38 5.79
N PHE A 29 -4.07 -0.38 6.88
CA PHE A 29 -3.20 -1.50 7.23
C PHE A 29 -3.21 -2.61 6.18
N LEU A 30 -4.41 -3.02 5.72
CA LEU A 30 -4.56 -4.04 4.67
C LEU A 30 -3.99 -3.57 3.33
N ALA A 31 -4.25 -2.32 2.95
CA ALA A 31 -3.70 -1.73 1.73
C ALA A 31 -2.17 -1.63 1.78
N ARG A 32 -1.57 -1.34 2.95
CA ARG A 32 -0.11 -1.35 3.12
C ARG A 32 0.47 -2.74 2.92
N GLN A 33 -0.17 -3.77 3.48
CA GLN A 33 0.25 -5.16 3.25
C GLN A 33 0.15 -5.54 1.77
N ALA A 34 -0.95 -5.18 1.10
CA ALA A 34 -1.10 -5.40 -0.34
C ALA A 34 0.03 -4.74 -1.15
N LEU A 35 0.38 -3.49 -0.81
CA LEU A 35 1.47 -2.77 -1.46
C LEU A 35 2.84 -3.42 -1.21
N GLU A 36 3.11 -3.92 -0.02
CA GLU A 36 4.38 -4.57 0.31
C GLU A 36 4.56 -5.89 -0.45
N GLU A 37 3.47 -6.64 -0.67
CA GLU A 37 3.44 -7.81 -1.55
C GLU A 37 3.69 -7.42 -3.02
N ILE A 38 3.07 -6.34 -3.52
CA ILE A 38 3.31 -5.82 -4.87
C ILE A 38 4.78 -5.42 -5.06
N ILE A 39 5.35 -4.69 -4.10
CA ILE A 39 6.75 -4.28 -4.14
C ILE A 39 7.68 -5.50 -4.15
N ALA A 40 7.38 -6.52 -3.35
CA ALA A 40 8.15 -7.76 -3.32
C ALA A 40 8.14 -8.46 -4.69
N ALA A 41 6.95 -8.72 -5.23
CA ALA A 41 6.78 -9.35 -6.54
C ALA A 41 7.43 -8.55 -7.67
N ARG A 42 7.41 -7.21 -7.57
CA ARG A 42 8.03 -6.35 -8.57
C ARG A 42 9.56 -6.39 -8.52
N CYS A 43 10.16 -6.40 -7.33
CA CYS A 43 11.59 -6.66 -7.19
C CYS A 43 11.99 -8.02 -7.78
N GLU A 44 11.17 -9.06 -7.59
CA GLU A 44 11.41 -10.37 -8.22
C GLU A 44 11.33 -10.30 -9.76
N SER A 45 10.35 -9.59 -10.32
CA SER A 45 10.23 -9.41 -11.78
C SER A 45 11.38 -8.64 -12.43
N LEU A 46 12.12 -7.87 -11.62
CA LEU A 46 13.30 -7.10 -12.03
C LEU A 46 14.62 -7.85 -11.78
N ASP A 47 14.57 -9.15 -11.47
CA ASP A 47 15.72 -9.99 -11.11
C ASP A 47 16.53 -9.42 -9.92
N ALA A 48 15.84 -8.72 -9.01
CA ALA A 48 16.42 -8.04 -7.85
C ALA A 48 15.74 -8.48 -6.56
N ALA A 49 15.44 -9.78 -6.45
CA ALA A 49 14.80 -10.37 -5.28
C ALA A 49 15.65 -10.15 -4.02
N VAL A 50 15.10 -9.42 -3.06
CA VAL A 50 15.77 -9.07 -1.79
C VAL A 50 14.88 -9.46 -0.60
N PRO A 51 14.78 -10.77 -0.28
CA PRO A 51 13.81 -11.28 0.69
C PRO A 51 14.05 -10.74 2.11
N TRP A 52 15.31 -10.47 2.47
CA TRP A 52 15.70 -9.91 3.77
C TRP A 52 15.49 -8.40 3.90
N ALA A 53 15.27 -7.70 2.79
CA ALA A 53 15.12 -6.25 2.78
C ALA A 53 13.72 -5.85 3.27
N ASN A 54 13.67 -4.81 4.11
CA ASN A 54 12.40 -4.18 4.48
C ASN A 54 11.80 -3.39 3.31
N ALA A 55 10.54 -3.00 3.43
CA ALA A 55 9.81 -2.28 2.37
C ALA A 55 10.51 -0.98 1.90
N ARG A 56 11.10 -0.20 2.82
CA ARG A 56 11.87 1.01 2.46
C ARG A 56 13.07 0.69 1.59
N SER A 57 13.83 -0.34 1.93
CA SER A 57 14.97 -0.78 1.13
C SER A 57 14.53 -1.29 -0.25
N ARG A 58 13.40 -2.00 -0.35
CA ARG A 58 12.84 -2.44 -1.64
C ARG A 58 12.38 -1.26 -2.51
N LEU A 59 11.87 -0.18 -1.92
CA LEU A 59 11.54 1.04 -2.68
C LEU A 59 12.78 1.69 -3.33
N ILE A 60 13.96 1.57 -2.72
CA ILE A 60 15.22 2.02 -3.32
C ILE A 60 15.57 1.16 -4.54
N VAL A 61 15.36 -0.16 -4.46
CA VAL A 61 15.53 -1.07 -5.60
C VAL A 61 14.60 -0.66 -6.75
N LEU A 62 13.31 -0.43 -6.48
CA LEU A 62 12.37 0.04 -7.50
C LEU A 62 12.81 1.37 -8.10
N ARG A 63 13.29 2.31 -7.28
CA ARG A 63 13.80 3.60 -7.78
C ARG A 63 14.95 3.44 -8.77
N ALA A 64 15.79 2.43 -8.57
CA ALA A 64 16.97 2.19 -9.40
C ALA A 64 16.68 1.37 -10.67
N LEU A 65 15.73 0.42 -10.59
CA LEU A 65 15.55 -0.63 -11.62
C LEU A 65 14.20 -0.58 -12.34
N ASP A 66 13.21 0.11 -11.80
CA ASP A 66 11.86 0.20 -12.34
C ASP A 66 11.59 1.53 -13.05
N THR A 67 10.39 1.73 -13.58
CA THR A 67 9.98 3.03 -14.11
C THR A 67 9.89 4.06 -12.99
N ALA A 68 10.34 5.29 -13.29
CA ALA A 68 10.30 6.41 -12.34
C ALA A 68 8.89 6.63 -11.79
N GLU A 69 7.88 6.56 -12.67
CA GLU A 69 6.47 6.70 -12.31
C GLU A 69 6.03 5.64 -11.29
N ALA A 70 6.31 4.36 -11.55
CA ALA A 70 5.93 3.30 -10.63
C ALA A 70 6.63 3.39 -9.29
N ALA A 71 7.93 3.68 -9.28
CA ALA A 71 8.70 3.86 -8.07
C ALA A 71 8.20 5.05 -7.23
N ASP A 72 7.79 6.14 -7.89
CA ASP A 72 7.17 7.31 -7.25
C ASP A 72 5.82 6.97 -6.63
N TRP A 73 4.93 6.33 -7.38
CA TRP A 73 3.62 5.92 -6.89
C TRP A 73 3.73 4.94 -5.72
N ALA A 74 4.61 3.95 -5.80
CA ALA A 74 4.86 3.01 -4.71
C ALA A 74 5.40 3.72 -3.45
N SER A 75 6.34 4.65 -3.61
CA SER A 75 6.89 5.42 -2.48
C SER A 75 5.83 6.32 -1.83
N ARG A 76 5.01 7.01 -2.64
CA ARG A 76 3.93 7.88 -2.16
C ARG A 76 2.87 7.08 -1.42
N ALA A 77 2.42 5.97 -1.99
CA ALA A 77 1.44 5.10 -1.37
C ALA A 77 1.98 4.51 -0.06
N TRP A 78 3.22 4.01 -0.04
CA TRP A 78 3.81 3.41 1.15
C TRP A 78 3.97 4.43 2.28
N SER A 79 4.41 5.65 1.96
CA SER A 79 4.51 6.75 2.94
C SER A 79 3.14 7.12 3.50
N GLY A 80 2.15 7.38 2.64
CA GLY A 80 0.80 7.76 3.07
C GLY A 80 0.10 6.68 3.90
N LEU A 81 0.20 5.42 3.49
CA LEU A 81 -0.38 4.29 4.22
C LEU A 81 0.33 4.05 5.55
N SER A 82 1.66 4.22 5.60
CA SER A 82 2.40 4.13 6.86
C SER A 82 1.95 5.19 7.85
N SER A 83 1.82 6.44 7.42
CA SER A 83 1.30 7.52 8.28
C SER A 83 -0.14 7.24 8.73
N ALA A 84 -1.02 6.80 7.83
CA ALA A 84 -2.40 6.43 8.17
C ALA A 84 -2.48 5.27 9.19
N CYS A 85 -1.48 4.39 9.24
CA CYS A 85 -1.38 3.31 10.22
C CYS A 85 -0.85 3.78 11.59
N HIS A 86 -0.18 4.93 11.65
CA HIS A 86 0.49 5.45 12.84
C HIS A 86 -0.07 6.82 13.21
N VAL A 87 -1.27 6.85 13.82
CA VAL A 87 -1.78 8.10 14.42
C VAL A 87 -1.40 8.20 15.89
N HIS A 88 -0.85 9.36 16.27
CA HIS A 88 -0.62 9.76 17.66
C HIS A 88 -1.88 10.33 18.32
N ALA A 89 -1.89 10.43 19.65
CA ALA A 89 -3.09 10.78 20.44
C ALA A 89 -3.74 12.14 20.11
N PHE A 90 -3.06 13.01 19.36
CA PHE A 90 -3.54 14.34 18.97
C PHE A 90 -3.56 14.55 17.45
N GLU A 91 -3.29 13.50 16.67
CA GLU A 91 -3.36 13.57 15.21
C GLU A 91 -4.77 13.27 14.72
N LEU A 92 -5.16 13.95 13.64
CA LEU A 92 -6.40 13.64 12.94
C LEU A 92 -6.31 12.22 12.39
N GLN A 93 -7.38 11.45 12.59
CA GLN A 93 -7.50 10.14 11.95
C GLN A 93 -7.50 10.30 10.43
N PRO A 94 -6.91 9.34 9.68
CA PRO A 94 -6.99 9.38 8.23
C PRO A 94 -8.45 9.33 7.79
N SER A 95 -8.84 10.22 6.89
CA SER A 95 -10.19 10.24 6.33
C SER A 95 -10.41 9.02 5.43
N ALA A 96 -11.67 8.57 5.35
CA ALA A 96 -12.02 7.49 4.44
C ALA A 96 -11.70 7.81 2.97
N SER A 97 -11.77 9.09 2.57
CA SER A 97 -11.40 9.56 1.23
C SER A 97 -9.89 9.45 0.97
N GLU A 98 -9.05 9.83 1.93
CA GLU A 98 -7.59 9.72 1.79
C GLU A 98 -7.17 8.26 1.66
N VAL A 99 -7.72 7.38 2.50
CA VAL A 99 -7.39 5.94 2.44
C VAL A 99 -7.94 5.32 1.15
N ARG A 100 -9.10 5.76 0.66
CA ARG A 100 -9.65 5.31 -0.63
C ARG A 100 -8.73 5.69 -1.79
N TYR A 101 -8.28 6.94 -1.83
CA TYR A 101 -7.31 7.39 -2.83
C TYR A 101 -6.01 6.56 -2.78
N LEU A 102 -5.48 6.30 -1.58
CA LEU A 102 -4.31 5.44 -1.45
C LEU A 102 -4.57 4.01 -1.94
N CYS A 103 -5.77 3.45 -1.70
CA CYS A 103 -6.15 2.15 -2.26
C CYS A 103 -6.21 2.16 -3.79
N GLU A 104 -6.66 3.24 -4.42
CA GLU A 104 -6.67 3.41 -5.88
C GLU A 104 -5.24 3.47 -6.44
N VAL A 105 -4.32 4.16 -5.76
CA VAL A 105 -2.88 4.16 -6.11
C VAL A 105 -2.29 2.76 -5.96
N VAL A 106 -2.64 1.99 -4.93
CA VAL A 106 -2.19 0.60 -4.81
C VAL A 106 -2.78 -0.27 -5.93
N ALA A 107 -4.04 -0.04 -6.31
CA ALA A 107 -4.68 -0.76 -7.41
C ALA A 107 -3.98 -0.52 -8.75
N SER A 108 -3.53 0.71 -9.03
CA SER A 108 -2.82 1.03 -10.28
C SER A 108 -1.43 0.39 -10.38
N LEU A 109 -0.89 -0.08 -9.26
CA LEU A 109 0.40 -0.76 -9.19
C LEU A 109 0.29 -2.28 -9.29
N LEU A 110 -0.92 -2.83 -9.34
CA LEU A 110 -1.11 -4.27 -9.55
C LEU A 110 -0.52 -4.69 -10.90
N PRO A 111 0.12 -5.87 -10.97
CA PRO A 111 0.56 -6.41 -12.25
C PRO A 111 -0.65 -6.58 -13.17
N ALA A 112 -0.51 -6.21 -14.44
CA ALA A 112 -1.51 -6.54 -15.45
C ALA A 112 -1.67 -8.07 -15.46
N SER A 113 -2.92 -8.54 -15.35
CA SER A 113 -3.24 -9.96 -15.51
C SER A 113 -2.71 -10.41 -16.87
N GLN A 114 -1.66 -11.23 -16.88
CA GLN A 114 -1.19 -11.92 -18.09
C GLN A 114 -2.21 -12.97 -18.53
#